data_AF-A0A818A193-F1
#
_entry.id   AF-A0A818A193-F1
#
_cell.length_a   1.000
_cell.length_b   1.000
_cell.length_c   1.000
_cell.angle_alpha   90.00
_cell.angle_beta   90.00
_cell.angle_gamma   90.00
#
_symmetry.space_group_name_H-M   'P 1'
#
loop_
_entity.id
_entity.type
_entity.pdbx_description
1 polymer ?
#
loop_
_entity_poly.entity_id
_entity_poly.type
_entity_poly.pdbx_seq_one_letter_code
_entity_poly.pdbx_strand_id
1 'polypeptide(L)'
;MFALSVSKLLASCITYPYEIVRNRLQDTEHAQHIQQQSLTPTRKFREYKNVYDTVQIIARDKGLREFYRDILPIRIRTIMISRLRCFFDITIDGNNAGRIVFELFNDICPRTCENVRYLCTGEKGRVSTLNKKLYYKKCHFHRIVRDVMIQSGEFTKGNFLFSL
;
A
#
# COMPACT_ATOMS: atom_id res chain seq x y z
N MET A 1 -25.09 -8.33 9.92
CA MET A 1 -23.79 -7.79 10.36
C MET A 1 -22.87 -8.86 10.93
N PHE A 2 -23.28 -9.62 11.96
CA PHE A 2 -22.41 -10.62 12.62
C PHE A 2 -21.86 -11.74 11.71
N ALA A 3 -22.68 -12.30 10.80
CA ALA A 3 -22.20 -13.35 9.89
C ALA A 3 -21.09 -12.87 8.94
N LEU A 4 -21.20 -11.63 8.43
CA LEU A 4 -20.19 -11.03 7.55
C LEU A 4 -18.86 -10.80 8.30
N SER A 5 -18.96 -10.44 9.57
CA SER A 5 -17.82 -10.24 10.46
C SER A 5 -17.03 -11.53 10.70
N VAL A 6 -17.74 -12.63 10.96
CA VAL A 6 -17.13 -13.96 11.16
C VAL A 6 -16.49 -14.47 9.86
N SER A 7 -17.16 -14.31 8.71
CA SER A 7 -16.59 -14.71 7.43
C SER A 7 -15.32 -13.95 7.07
N LYS A 8 -15.25 -12.64 7.37
CA LYS A 8 -14.04 -11.83 7.17
C LYS A 8 -12.90 -12.24 8.10
N LEU A 9 -13.22 -12.64 9.33
CA LEU A 9 -12.23 -13.16 10.29
C LEU A 9 -11.63 -14.48 9.79
N LEU A 10 -12.48 -15.42 9.39
CA LEU A 10 -12.07 -16.74 8.91
C LEU A 10 -11.26 -16.66 7.62
N ALA A 11 -11.74 -15.91 6.62
CA ALA A 11 -10.98 -15.63 5.41
C ALA A 11 -9.60 -15.05 5.77
N SER A 12 -9.59 -14.15 6.74
CA SER A 12 -8.40 -13.52 7.29
C SER A 12 -7.35 -14.49 7.83
N CYS A 13 -7.79 -15.39 8.69
CA CYS A 13 -6.92 -16.41 9.29
C CYS A 13 -6.34 -17.35 8.23
N ILE A 14 -7.10 -17.62 7.16
CA ILE A 14 -6.70 -18.53 6.08
C ILE A 14 -5.74 -17.87 5.07
N THR A 15 -5.98 -16.62 4.65
CA THR A 15 -5.15 -15.98 3.62
C THR A 15 -3.86 -15.36 4.17
N TYR A 16 -3.82 -15.05 5.46
CA TYR A 16 -2.69 -14.32 6.05
C TYR A 16 -1.32 -15.02 5.94
N PRO A 17 -1.20 -16.34 6.17
CA PRO A 17 0.08 -17.04 5.95
C PRO A 17 0.55 -16.93 4.50
N TYR A 18 -0.39 -17.02 3.56
CA TYR A 18 -0.11 -16.87 2.13
C TYR A 18 0.33 -15.44 1.78
N GLU A 19 -0.34 -14.42 2.33
CA GLU A 19 0.01 -13.00 2.13
C GLU A 19 1.42 -12.67 2.63
N ILE A 20 1.85 -13.20 3.79
CA ILE A 20 3.21 -12.99 4.29
C ILE A 20 4.24 -13.60 3.37
N VAL A 21 4.01 -14.83 2.92
CA VAL A 21 4.96 -15.53 2.04
C VAL A 21 5.04 -14.82 0.70
N ARG A 22 3.90 -14.39 0.15
CA ARG A 22 3.83 -13.60 -1.08
C ARG A 22 4.57 -12.27 -0.95
N ASN A 23 4.29 -11.49 0.08
CA ASN A 23 4.94 -10.18 0.28
C ASN A 23 6.46 -10.35 0.42
N ARG A 24 6.93 -11.39 1.14
CA ARG A 24 8.37 -11.64 1.31
C ARG A 24 9.07 -12.12 0.05
N LEU A 25 8.40 -12.91 -0.78
CA LEU A 25 8.93 -13.31 -2.09
C LEU A 25 9.03 -12.09 -3.02
N GLN A 26 7.98 -11.27 -3.06
CA GLN A 26 7.99 -10.01 -3.81
C GLN A 26 9.08 -9.05 -3.32
N ASP A 27 9.24 -8.87 -2.00
CA ASP A 27 10.32 -8.07 -1.42
C ASP A 27 11.72 -8.57 -1.84
N THR A 28 11.87 -9.88 -2.03
CA THR A 28 13.14 -10.50 -2.45
C THR A 28 13.43 -10.24 -3.93
N GLU A 29 12.45 -10.41 -4.81
CA GLU A 29 12.57 -10.09 -6.24
C GLU A 29 12.82 -8.57 -6.44
N HIS A 30 12.16 -7.72 -5.66
CA HIS A 30 12.37 -6.28 -5.69
C HIS A 30 13.75 -5.86 -5.18
N ALA A 31 14.27 -6.51 -4.13
CA ALA A 31 15.62 -6.25 -3.63
C ALA A 31 16.70 -6.58 -4.68
N GLN A 32 16.50 -7.62 -5.48
CA GLN A 32 17.42 -8.01 -6.56
C GLN A 32 17.43 -6.99 -7.72
N HIS A 33 16.27 -6.46 -8.12
CA HIS A 33 16.19 -5.40 -9.14
C HIS A 33 16.79 -4.06 -8.68
N ILE A 34 16.61 -3.71 -7.40
CA ILE A 34 17.17 -2.47 -6.84
C ILE A 34 18.69 -2.56 -6.66
N GLN A 35 19.24 -3.76 -6.37
CA GLN A 35 20.69 -3.98 -6.23
C GLN A 35 21.49 -3.72 -7.52
N GLN A 36 20.89 -3.81 -8.70
CA GLN A 36 21.58 -3.46 -9.96
C GLN A 36 21.77 -1.95 -10.18
N GLN A 37 21.09 -1.09 -9.42
CA GLN A 37 21.09 0.37 -9.65
C GLN A 37 21.82 1.21 -8.58
N SER A 38 22.31 0.64 -7.47
CA SER A 38 22.93 1.44 -6.39
C SER A 38 24.28 0.89 -5.90
N LEU A 39 25.31 1.76 -5.89
CA LEU A 39 26.71 1.47 -5.56
C LEU A 39 27.03 1.55 -4.05
N THR A 40 26.07 1.24 -3.17
CA THR A 40 26.28 1.25 -1.70
C THR A 40 25.76 -0.02 -1.02
N PRO A 41 26.51 -0.59 -0.05
CA PRO A 41 26.17 -1.87 0.55
C PRO A 41 25.03 -1.66 1.56
N THR A 42 23.81 -1.98 1.16
CA THR A 42 22.66 -1.96 2.06
C THR A 42 22.41 -3.36 2.63
N ARG A 43 22.15 -3.41 3.94
CA ARG A 43 21.68 -4.52 4.80
C ARG A 43 21.52 -5.89 4.11
N LYS A 44 22.23 -6.92 4.59
CA LYS A 44 22.07 -8.34 4.18
C LYS A 44 20.57 -8.73 4.17
N PHE A 45 19.96 -8.72 2.99
CA PHE A 45 18.65 -9.33 2.77
C PHE A 45 18.85 -10.84 2.77
N ARG A 46 18.05 -11.58 3.55
CA ARG A 46 18.04 -13.05 3.46
C ARG A 46 17.38 -13.41 2.14
N GLU A 47 18.13 -14.08 1.28
CA GLU A 47 17.66 -14.57 -0.01
C GLU A 47 16.78 -15.81 0.22
N TYR A 48 15.53 -15.74 -0.24
CA TYR A 48 14.60 -16.86 -0.18
C TYR A 48 14.49 -17.48 -1.57
N LYS A 49 14.94 -18.74 -1.72
CA LYS A 49 14.98 -19.39 -3.03
C LYS A 49 13.62 -19.87 -3.51
N ASN A 50 12.76 -20.30 -2.58
CA ASN A 50 11.48 -20.94 -2.88
C ASN A 50 10.44 -20.67 -1.78
N VAL A 51 9.15 -20.82 -2.11
CA VAL A 51 8.01 -20.71 -1.19
C VAL A 51 8.20 -21.62 0.04
N TYR A 52 8.55 -22.89 -0.21
CA TYR A 52 8.77 -23.88 0.86
C TYR A 52 9.94 -23.52 1.77
N ASP A 53 11.03 -22.99 1.22
CA ASP A 53 12.20 -22.56 1.97
C ASP A 53 11.88 -21.35 2.86
N THR A 54 11.09 -20.41 2.32
CA THR A 54 10.55 -19.26 3.06
C THR A 54 9.69 -19.71 4.25
N VAL A 55 8.76 -20.63 4.02
CA VAL A 55 7.88 -21.18 5.06
C VAL A 55 8.71 -21.92 6.12
N GLN A 56 9.67 -22.73 5.70
CA GLN A 56 10.49 -23.54 6.60
C GLN A 56 11.42 -22.69 7.46
N ILE A 57 12.02 -21.64 6.90
CA ILE A 57 12.85 -20.67 7.64
C ILE A 57 11.98 -19.92 8.67
N ILE A 58 10.81 -19.42 8.29
CA ILE A 58 9.97 -18.67 9.23
C ILE A 58 9.43 -19.60 10.34
N ALA A 59 9.07 -20.83 9.99
CA ALA A 59 8.60 -21.83 10.94
C ALA A 59 9.70 -22.25 11.95
N ARG A 60 10.95 -22.41 11.50
CA ARG A 60 12.08 -22.79 12.37
C ARG A 60 12.61 -21.67 13.24
N ASP A 61 12.67 -20.44 12.74
CA ASP A 61 13.40 -19.34 13.40
C ASP A 61 12.51 -18.55 14.39
N LYS A 62 11.16 -18.56 14.20
CA LYS A 62 10.23 -17.67 14.95
C LYS A 62 8.93 -18.31 15.45
N GLY A 63 8.54 -19.47 14.91
CA GLY A 63 7.33 -20.20 15.30
C GLY A 63 6.00 -19.56 14.86
N LEU A 64 4.91 -20.35 14.92
CA LEU A 64 3.56 -19.93 14.48
C LEU A 64 2.98 -18.76 15.29
N ARG A 65 3.45 -18.52 16.53
CA ARG A 65 2.91 -17.47 17.40
C ARG A 65 3.19 -16.05 16.90
N GLU A 66 4.34 -15.80 16.26
CA GLU A 66 4.68 -14.48 15.69
C GLU A 66 3.79 -14.13 14.48
N PHE A 67 3.41 -15.12 13.66
CA PHE A 67 2.47 -14.89 12.56
C PHE A 67 1.16 -14.27 13.07
N TYR A 68 0.60 -14.79 14.16
CA TYR A 68 -0.72 -14.36 14.64
C TYR A 68 -0.67 -13.33 15.77
N ARG A 69 0.53 -12.97 16.27
CA ARG A 69 0.72 -12.05 17.40
C ARG A 69 0.11 -10.67 17.15
N ASP A 70 0.28 -10.17 15.93
CA ASP A 70 -0.17 -8.84 15.54
C ASP A 70 -1.60 -8.84 14.96
N ILE A 71 -2.17 -10.01 14.66
CA ILE A 71 -3.49 -10.16 14.04
C ILE A 71 -4.62 -9.93 15.05
N LEU A 72 -4.50 -10.49 16.26
CA LEU A 72 -5.65 -10.59 17.18
C LEU A 72 -6.17 -9.23 17.68
N PRO A 73 -5.34 -8.32 18.25
CA PRO A 73 -5.87 -7.09 18.83
C PRO A 73 -6.27 -6.04 17.78
N ILE A 74 -5.61 -6.02 16.61
CA ILE A 74 -5.88 -5.03 15.56
C ILE A 74 -7.12 -5.43 14.76
N ARG A 75 -7.26 -6.70 14.37
CA ARG A 75 -8.30 -7.11 13.42
C ARG A 75 -9.68 -7.35 14.02
N ILE A 76 -9.78 -7.74 15.30
CA ILE A 76 -11.09 -7.86 15.96
C ILE A 76 -11.79 -6.48 15.99
N ARG A 77 -11.04 -5.39 16.20
CA ARG A 77 -11.56 -4.03 16.21
C ARG A 77 -11.91 -3.51 14.81
N THR A 78 -11.11 -3.89 13.80
CA THR A 78 -11.30 -3.56 12.37
C THR A 78 -12.62 -4.09 11.78
N ILE A 79 -13.03 -5.29 12.15
CA ILE A 79 -14.13 -6.01 11.47
C ILE A 79 -15.50 -5.32 11.67
N MET A 80 -15.66 -4.55 12.73
CA MET A 80 -16.89 -3.82 13.05
C MET A 80 -16.96 -2.40 12.44
N ILE A 81 -15.88 -1.91 11.84
CA ILE A 81 -15.77 -0.53 11.35
C ILE A 81 -15.96 -0.49 9.83
N SER A 82 -16.87 0.37 9.36
CA SER A 82 -17.01 0.68 7.94
C SER A 82 -15.79 1.48 7.47
N ARG A 83 -15.09 0.95 6.47
CA ARG A 83 -13.92 1.61 5.91
C ARG A 83 -14.29 2.65 4.87
N LEU A 84 -13.45 3.68 4.79
CA LEU A 84 -13.60 4.74 3.80
C LEU A 84 -13.16 4.22 2.42
N ARG A 85 -13.91 4.58 1.37
CA ARG A 85 -13.55 4.26 -0.01
C ARG A 85 -13.36 5.56 -0.79
N CYS A 86 -12.29 5.61 -1.56
CA CYS A 86 -11.97 6.72 -2.46
C CYS A 86 -11.69 6.17 -3.85
N PHE A 87 -11.66 7.04 -4.84
CA PHE A 87 -11.40 6.64 -6.22
C PHE A 87 -10.57 7.67 -6.97
N PHE A 88 -9.86 7.20 -7.99
CA PHE A 88 -9.18 8.01 -8.98
C PHE A 88 -9.72 7.67 -10.37
N ASP A 89 -10.11 8.70 -11.11
CA ASP A 89 -10.36 8.60 -12.54
C ASP A 89 -9.04 8.87 -13.25
N ILE A 90 -8.59 7.92 -14.06
CA ILE A 90 -7.29 7.96 -14.72
C ILE A 90 -7.48 8.23 -16.20
N THR A 91 -6.65 9.12 -16.72
CA THR A 91 -6.53 9.41 -18.14
C THR A 91 -5.10 9.18 -18.60
N ILE A 92 -4.92 8.54 -19.75
CA ILE A 92 -3.63 8.31 -20.40
C ILE A 92 -3.71 8.96 -21.77
N ASP A 93 -2.80 9.89 -22.08
CA ASP A 93 -2.79 10.68 -23.32
C ASP A 93 -4.15 11.31 -23.66
N GLY A 94 -4.83 11.84 -22.62
CA GLY A 94 -6.16 12.44 -22.74
C GLY A 94 -7.33 11.46 -22.86
N ASN A 95 -7.07 10.16 -23.04
CA ASN A 95 -8.09 9.12 -23.13
C ASN A 95 -8.44 8.57 -21.75
N ASN A 96 -9.72 8.31 -21.49
CA ASN A 96 -10.16 7.70 -20.23
C ASN A 96 -9.67 6.26 -20.11
N ALA A 97 -8.75 6.00 -19.17
CA ALA A 97 -8.18 4.67 -18.91
C ALA A 97 -8.97 3.88 -17.85
N GLY A 98 -9.95 4.52 -17.21
CA GLY A 98 -10.85 3.90 -16.24
C GLY A 98 -10.70 4.45 -14.82
N ARG A 99 -11.35 3.76 -13.88
CA ARG A 99 -11.45 4.17 -12.48
C ARG A 99 -10.77 3.16 -11.56
N ILE A 100 -9.85 3.64 -10.74
CA ILE A 100 -9.29 2.88 -9.62
C ILE A 100 -10.10 3.23 -8.38
N VAL A 101 -10.69 2.22 -7.73
CA VAL A 101 -11.35 2.36 -6.43
C VAL A 101 -10.50 1.67 -5.39
N PHE A 102 -10.23 2.37 -4.29
CA PHE A 102 -9.42 1.83 -3.20
C PHE A 102 -10.08 2.09 -1.84
N GLU A 103 -9.81 1.18 -0.92
CA GLU A 103 -10.31 1.22 0.45
C GLU A 103 -9.19 1.67 1.39
N LEU A 104 -9.53 2.57 2.31
CA LEU A 104 -8.61 3.11 3.29
C LEU A 104 -8.76 2.36 4.61
N PHE A 105 -7.62 1.93 5.16
CA PHE A 105 -7.53 1.22 6.43
C PHE A 105 -7.60 2.21 7.61
N ASN A 106 -8.70 2.97 7.70
CA ASN A 106 -8.92 4.02 8.71
C ASN A 106 -9.04 3.47 10.14
N ASP A 107 -9.27 2.17 10.27
CA ASP A 107 -9.17 1.41 11.51
C ASP A 107 -7.73 1.28 12.04
N ILE A 108 -6.75 1.18 11.14
CA ILE A 108 -5.33 1.04 11.47
C ILE A 108 -4.66 2.42 11.54
N CYS A 109 -4.88 3.24 10.50
CA CYS A 109 -4.20 4.51 10.30
C CYS A 109 -5.21 5.66 10.10
N PRO A 110 -6.01 6.04 11.12
CA PRO A 110 -7.11 6.98 10.97
C PRO A 110 -6.65 8.35 10.46
N ARG A 111 -5.53 8.87 10.99
CA ARG A 111 -4.99 10.18 10.61
C ARG A 111 -4.52 10.20 9.15
N THR A 112 -3.81 9.15 8.73
CA THR A 112 -3.33 9.02 7.34
C THR A 112 -4.49 8.86 6.37
N CYS A 113 -5.49 8.06 6.73
CA CYS A 113 -6.66 7.84 5.89
C CYS A 113 -7.49 9.11 5.72
N GLU A 114 -7.70 9.88 6.80
CA GLU A 114 -8.34 11.19 6.71
C GLU A 114 -7.54 12.15 5.82
N ASN A 115 -6.21 12.18 5.94
CA ASN A 115 -5.38 13.00 5.05
C ASN A 115 -5.56 12.63 3.56
N VAL A 116 -5.55 11.34 3.24
CA VAL A 116 -5.79 10.87 1.87
C VAL A 116 -7.20 11.24 1.41
N ARG A 117 -8.22 11.07 2.27
CA ARG A 117 -9.60 11.47 1.98
C ARG A 117 -9.69 12.96 1.64
N TYR A 118 -9.08 13.82 2.47
CA TYR A 118 -9.05 15.27 2.26
C TYR A 118 -8.38 15.66 0.95
N LEU A 119 -7.30 14.97 0.57
CA LEU A 119 -6.63 15.20 -0.71
C LEU A 119 -7.46 14.67 -1.89
N CYS A 120 -8.26 13.62 -1.72
CA CYS A 120 -9.17 13.14 -2.77
C CYS A 120 -10.33 14.11 -3.00
N THR A 121 -10.93 14.64 -1.91
CA THR A 121 -12.09 15.55 -1.98
C THR A 121 -11.71 16.99 -2.28
N GLY A 122 -10.53 17.43 -1.84
CA GLY A 122 -10.09 18.82 -1.93
C GLY A 122 -10.79 19.77 -0.94
N GLU A 123 -11.53 19.25 0.04
CA GLU A 123 -12.34 20.05 0.97
C GLU A 123 -11.50 20.95 1.91
N LYS A 124 -10.21 20.63 2.09
CA LYS A 124 -9.27 21.44 2.88
C LYS A 124 -8.77 22.69 2.15
N GLY A 125 -9.15 22.90 0.88
CA GLY A 125 -8.89 24.15 0.16
C GLY A 125 -7.43 24.38 -0.21
N ARG A 126 -6.90 25.58 0.06
CA ARG A 126 -5.53 26.01 -0.27
C ARG A 126 -4.69 26.14 1.01
N VAL A 127 -3.41 25.75 0.94
CA VAL A 127 -2.45 26.10 1.98
C VAL A 127 -1.99 27.53 1.75
N SER A 128 -2.28 28.41 2.70
CA SER A 128 -1.89 29.83 2.68
C SER A 128 -0.39 30.03 2.49
N THR A 129 0.44 29.16 3.08
CA THR A 129 1.90 29.21 3.01
C THR A 129 2.46 28.88 1.62
N LEU A 130 1.73 28.09 0.82
CA LEU A 130 2.26 27.54 -0.43
C LEU A 130 1.53 28.04 -1.68
N ASN A 131 0.42 28.77 -1.52
CA ASN A 131 -0.51 29.17 -2.59
C ASN A 131 -0.96 28.02 -3.52
N LYS A 132 -0.82 26.76 -3.06
CA LYS A 132 -1.20 25.55 -3.81
C LYS A 132 -2.47 24.94 -3.24
N LYS A 133 -3.26 24.34 -4.13
CA LYS A 133 -4.49 23.62 -3.79
C LYS A 133 -4.14 22.23 -3.27
N LEU A 134 -4.77 21.81 -2.17
CA LEU A 134 -4.59 20.49 -1.55
C LEU A 134 -5.57 19.48 -2.17
N TYR A 135 -5.31 19.01 -3.38
CA TYR A 135 -6.06 17.88 -3.95
C TYR A 135 -5.26 17.05 -4.96
N TYR A 136 -5.64 15.77 -5.13
CA TYR A 136 -5.10 14.83 -6.13
C TYR A 136 -5.57 15.07 -7.57
N LYS A 137 -6.66 15.82 -7.77
CA LYS A 137 -7.20 16.10 -9.11
C LYS A 137 -6.14 16.79 -9.98
N LYS A 138 -5.92 16.27 -11.20
CA LYS A 138 -4.87 16.72 -12.14
C LYS A 138 -3.42 16.48 -11.69
N CYS A 139 -3.20 15.59 -10.73
CA CYS A 139 -1.84 15.13 -10.45
C CYS A 139 -1.45 13.99 -11.38
N HIS A 140 -0.17 13.98 -11.74
CA HIS A 140 0.41 12.96 -12.61
C HIS A 140 1.11 11.88 -11.78
N PHE A 141 1.27 10.71 -12.39
CA PHE A 141 2.15 9.66 -11.88
C PHE A 141 3.57 9.97 -12.35
N HIS A 142 4.41 10.50 -11.46
CA HIS A 142 5.76 10.96 -11.83
C HIS A 142 6.78 9.84 -11.89
N ARG A 143 6.49 8.70 -11.25
CA ARG A 143 7.38 7.55 -11.24
C ARG A 143 6.56 6.28 -11.39
N ILE A 144 6.87 5.53 -12.44
CA ILE A 144 6.25 4.25 -12.76
C ILE A 144 7.39 3.24 -12.88
N VAL A 145 7.40 2.27 -11.96
CA VAL A 145 8.32 1.13 -12.01
C VAL A 145 7.48 -0.10 -12.33
N ARG A 146 7.66 -0.64 -13.54
CA ARG A 146 6.93 -1.82 -14.02
C ARG A 146 7.07 -2.96 -13.01
N ASP A 147 5.96 -3.63 -12.74
CA ASP A 147 5.85 -4.77 -11.82
C ASP A 147 6.21 -4.49 -10.36
N VAL A 148 6.40 -3.22 -9.98
CA VAL A 148 6.73 -2.84 -8.60
C VAL A 148 5.70 -1.87 -8.05
N MET A 149 5.69 -0.63 -8.54
CA MET A 149 4.85 0.42 -7.99
C MET A 149 4.66 1.60 -8.92
N ILE A 150 3.56 2.29 -8.70
CA ILE A 150 3.25 3.59 -9.29
C ILE A 150 3.22 4.61 -8.15
N GLN A 151 3.97 5.70 -8.30
CA GLN A 151 4.08 6.75 -7.30
C GLN A 151 3.46 8.06 -7.80
N SER A 152 2.66 8.70 -6.95
CA SER A 152 2.06 10.02 -7.18
C SER A 152 2.03 10.84 -5.88
N GLY A 153 1.43 12.02 -5.93
CA GLY A 153 1.19 12.87 -4.75
C GLY A 153 2.25 13.94 -4.49
N GLU A 154 3.08 14.28 -5.47
CA GLU A 154 3.98 15.42 -5.36
C GLU A 154 3.28 16.70 -5.85
N PHE A 155 2.76 17.48 -4.89
CA PHE A 155 2.08 18.75 -5.17
C PHE A 155 2.98 19.97 -4.97
N THR A 156 4.02 19.81 -4.14
CA THR A 156 4.73 20.91 -3.49
C THR A 156 5.92 21.41 -4.30
N LYS A 157 6.69 20.53 -4.95
CA LYS A 157 7.87 20.92 -5.73
C LYS A 157 7.52 21.03 -7.21
N GLY A 158 7.71 22.21 -7.78
CA GLY A 158 7.40 22.54 -9.18
C GLY A 158 8.41 21.98 -10.19
N ASN A 159 8.79 20.71 -10.09
CA ASN A 159 9.66 20.06 -11.07
C ASN A 159 8.89 18.97 -11.81
N PHE A 160 7.91 19.37 -12.63
CA PHE A 160 7.40 18.54 -13.71
C PHE A 160 7.42 19.36 -15.00
N LEU A 161 8.64 19.60 -15.50
CA LEU A 161 8.88 19.67 -16.94
C LEU A 161 8.58 18.27 -17.46
N PHE A 162 7.33 18.01 -17.86
CA PHE A 162 6.95 17.16 -18.98
C PHE A 162 5.41 17.18 -18.99
N SER A 163 4.89 18.01 -19.89
CA SER A 163 3.52 17.91 -20.39
C SER A 163 3.46 16.66 -21.28
N LEU A 164 2.57 15.72 -20.94
CA LEU A 164 2.00 14.72 -21.85
C LEU A 164 0.48 14.79 -21.65
#